data_AF-A0A5P8WG82-F1
#
_entry.id   AF-A0A5P8WG82-F1
#
_cell.length_a   1.000
_cell.length_b   1.000
_cell.length_c   1.000
_cell.angle_alpha   90.00
_cell.angle_beta   90.00
_cell.angle_gamma   90.00
#
_symmetry.space_group_name_H-M   'P 1'
#
loop_
_entity.id
_entity.type
_entity.pdbx_description
1 polymer ?
#
loop_
_entity_poly.entity_id
_entity_poly.type
_entity_poly.pdbx_seq_one_letter_code
_entity_poly.pdbx_strand_id
1 'polypeptide(L)'
;MRVSLPLDDVQQIRDEVKQIKDLGLSPDEAAFRDLDAIYMSKLLLDESIKTLIARVVAGSQNPTLYRVLGDRYLGGLLPNEAEQTYSIAAQLALSSSNTSELSKVQSGLKLVNWLKNR
;
A
#
# COMPACT_ATOMS: atom_id res chain seq x y z
N MET A 1 6.70 16.00 11.63
CA MET A 1 6.26 15.78 13.03
C MET A 1 6.31 14.28 13.26
N ARG A 2 7.17 13.76 14.15
CA ARG A 2 7.13 12.33 14.51
C ARG A 2 5.94 12.13 15.45
N VAL A 3 4.93 11.39 15.00
CA VAL A 3 3.82 10.97 15.88
C VAL A 3 4.39 9.95 16.86
N SER A 4 4.37 10.27 18.15
CA SER A 4 4.72 9.33 19.21
C SER A 4 3.42 8.72 19.72
N LEU A 5 3.25 7.41 19.54
CA LEU A 5 2.10 6.69 20.08
C LEU A 5 2.30 6.39 21.57
N PRO A 6 1.21 6.38 22.37
CA PRO A 6 1.18 5.78 23.69
C PRO A 6 1.67 4.31 23.66
N LEU A 7 2.28 3.85 24.75
CA LEU A 7 2.79 2.47 24.83
C LEU A 7 1.69 1.41 24.63
N ASP A 8 0.50 1.66 25.17
CA ASP A 8 -0.65 0.75 25.04
C ASP A 8 -1.09 0.61 23.57
N ASP A 9 -1.10 1.70 22.80
CA ASP A 9 -1.40 1.69 21.36
C ASP A 9 -0.34 0.90 20.57
N VAL A 10 0.94 1.05 20.93
CA VAL A 10 2.02 0.28 20.29
C VAL A 10 1.87 -1.21 20.56
N GLN A 11 1.50 -1.59 21.78
CA GLN A 11 1.29 -2.99 22.14
C GLN A 11 0.08 -3.59 21.40
N GLN A 12 -1.04 -2.86 21.36
CA GLN A 12 -2.23 -3.28 20.61
C GLN A 12 -1.90 -3.51 19.13
N ILE A 13 -1.21 -2.57 18.47
CA ILE A 13 -0.83 -2.71 17.06
C ILE A 13 0.06 -3.94 16.85
N ARG A 14 1.01 -4.21 17.76
CA ARG A 14 1.86 -5.40 17.67
C ARG A 14 1.06 -6.69 17.78
N ASP A 15 0.08 -6.72 18.68
CA ASP A 15 -0.77 -7.89 18.88
C ASP A 15 -1.69 -8.13 17.68
N GLU A 16 -2.29 -7.08 17.11
CA GLU A 16 -3.09 -7.16 15.87
C GLU A 16 -2.24 -7.64 14.69
N VAL A 17 -1.04 -7.07 14.49
CA VAL A 17 -0.12 -7.49 13.42
C VAL A 17 0.31 -8.95 13.60
N LYS A 18 0.54 -9.40 14.84
CA LYS A 18 0.87 -10.79 15.13
C LYS A 18 -0.30 -11.71 14.80
N GLN A 19 -1.52 -11.36 15.24
CA GLN A 19 -2.72 -12.14 14.93
C GLN A 19 -2.91 -12.32 13.43
N ILE A 20 -2.78 -11.25 12.63
CA ILE A 20 -2.87 -11.34 11.16
C ILE A 20 -1.82 -12.29 10.58
N LYS A 21 -0.57 -12.25 11.07
CA LYS A 21 0.48 -13.17 10.60
C LYS A 21 0.20 -14.61 10.96
N ASP A 22 -0.40 -14.87 12.12
CA ASP A 22 -0.73 -16.20 12.61
C ASP A 22 -1.92 -16.84 11.87
N LEU A 23 -2.71 -16.05 11.12
CA LEU A 23 -3.82 -16.56 10.28
C LEU A 23 -3.34 -17.35 9.04
N GLY A 24 -2.06 -17.27 8.68
CA GLY A 24 -1.52 -18.00 7.52
C GLY A 24 -2.07 -17.51 6.17
N LEU A 25 -2.51 -16.25 6.09
CA LEU A 25 -2.99 -15.63 4.86
C LEU A 25 -1.88 -15.53 3.80
N SER A 26 -2.28 -15.34 2.54
CA SER A 26 -1.33 -14.95 1.49
C SER A 26 -0.55 -13.71 1.93
N PRO A 27 0.80 -13.73 1.91
CA PRO A 27 1.59 -12.60 2.38
C PRO A 27 1.28 -11.26 1.69
N ASP A 28 0.85 -11.32 0.42
CA ASP A 28 0.45 -10.12 -0.32
C ASP A 28 -0.92 -9.63 0.15
N GLU A 29 -1.90 -10.53 0.32
CA GLU A 29 -3.23 -10.17 0.80
C GLU A 29 -3.18 -9.63 2.23
N ALA A 30 -2.43 -10.28 3.11
CA ALA A 30 -2.19 -9.80 4.46
C ALA A 30 -1.59 -8.38 4.46
N ALA A 31 -0.67 -8.08 3.54
CA ALA A 31 -0.04 -6.77 3.45
C ALA A 31 -1.00 -5.66 3.02
N PHE A 32 -1.73 -5.85 1.90
CA PHE A 32 -2.56 -4.78 1.35
C PHE A 32 -3.97 -4.69 1.93
N ARG A 33 -4.51 -5.77 2.53
CA ARG A 33 -5.85 -5.75 3.14
C ARG A 33 -5.78 -5.44 4.63
N ASP A 34 -4.99 -6.20 5.37
CA ASP A 34 -5.09 -6.22 6.82
C ASP A 34 -4.04 -5.29 7.46
N LEU A 35 -2.77 -5.46 7.09
CA LEU A 35 -1.68 -4.67 7.66
C LEU A 35 -1.74 -3.20 7.22
N ASP A 36 -2.03 -2.91 5.94
CA ASP A 36 -2.28 -1.53 5.48
C ASP A 36 -3.41 -0.88 6.30
N ALA A 37 -4.52 -1.58 6.49
CA ALA A 37 -5.67 -1.05 7.23
C ALA A 37 -5.33 -0.78 8.71
N ILE A 38 -4.64 -1.71 9.39
CA ILE A 38 -4.19 -1.53 10.77
C ILE A 38 -3.31 -0.28 10.87
N TYR A 39 -2.25 -0.18 10.06
CA TYR A 39 -1.33 0.96 10.14
C TYR A 39 -2.01 2.28 9.77
N MET A 40 -2.81 2.30 8.71
CA MET A 40 -3.48 3.52 8.26
C MET A 40 -4.58 3.99 9.22
N SER A 41 -5.26 3.07 9.94
CA SER A 41 -6.20 3.44 11.00
C SER A 41 -5.54 4.21 12.16
N LYS A 42 -4.21 4.04 12.30
CA LYS A 42 -3.36 4.69 13.31
C LYS A 42 -2.49 5.80 12.72
N LEU A 43 -2.73 6.20 11.46
CA LEU A 43 -1.96 7.20 10.71
C LEU A 43 -0.46 6.86 10.57
N LEU A 44 -0.12 5.57 10.61
CA LEU A 44 1.23 5.06 10.48
C LEU A 44 1.57 4.82 9.00
N LEU A 45 1.67 5.90 8.23
CA LEU A 45 1.92 5.85 6.79
C LEU A 45 3.23 5.16 6.44
N ASP A 46 4.31 5.45 7.18
CA ASP A 46 5.64 4.89 6.93
C ASP A 46 5.65 3.36 7.12
N GLU A 47 4.96 2.85 8.14
CA GLU A 47 4.82 1.43 8.45
C GLU A 47 4.01 0.70 7.38
N SER A 48 2.94 1.32 6.88
CA SER A 48 2.18 0.81 5.73
C SER A 48 3.08 0.72 4.49
N ILE A 49 3.77 1.81 4.12
CA ILE A 49 4.68 1.84 2.97
C ILE A 49 5.75 0.76 3.10
N LYS A 50 6.43 0.65 4.23
CA LYS A 50 7.46 -0.38 4.48
C LYS A 50 6.91 -1.80 4.31
N THR A 51 5.70 -2.05 4.82
CA THR A 51 5.05 -3.36 4.74
C THR A 51 4.75 -3.75 3.29
N LEU A 52 4.24 -2.81 2.50
CA LEU A 52 3.94 -3.04 1.08
C LEU A 52 5.23 -3.20 0.25
N ILE A 53 6.25 -2.36 0.49
CA ILE A 53 7.57 -2.49 -0.16
C ILE A 53 8.20 -3.85 0.10
N ALA A 54 8.09 -4.39 1.31
CA ALA A 54 8.65 -5.70 1.63
C ALA A 54 8.09 -6.81 0.73
N ARG A 55 6.82 -6.69 0.30
CA ARG A 55 6.21 -7.63 -0.66
C ARG A 55 6.66 -7.41 -2.09
N VAL A 56 6.84 -6.15 -2.50
CA VAL A 56 7.44 -5.79 -3.80
C VAL A 56 8.86 -6.38 -3.91
N VAL A 57 9.69 -6.19 -2.87
CA VAL A 57 11.06 -6.73 -2.81
C VAL A 57 11.05 -8.26 -2.80
N ALA A 58 10.04 -8.89 -2.19
CA ALA A 58 9.84 -10.34 -2.25
C ALA A 58 9.32 -10.87 -3.59
N GLY A 59 9.18 -10.00 -4.61
CA GLY A 59 8.82 -10.41 -5.97
C GLY A 59 7.31 -10.54 -6.22
N SER A 60 6.46 -9.88 -5.41
CA SER A 60 5.02 -9.86 -5.64
C SER A 60 4.68 -9.49 -7.10
N GLN A 61 3.68 -10.15 -7.66
CA GLN A 61 3.10 -9.83 -8.97
C GLN A 61 1.63 -9.39 -8.84
N ASN A 62 1.18 -9.04 -7.61
CA ASN A 62 -0.20 -8.69 -7.36
C ASN A 62 -0.47 -7.21 -7.71
N PRO A 63 -1.27 -6.89 -8.74
CA PRO A 63 -1.52 -5.50 -9.14
C PRO A 63 -2.14 -4.65 -8.03
N THR A 64 -2.95 -5.24 -7.15
CA THR A 64 -3.56 -4.52 -6.03
C THR A 64 -2.54 -4.08 -5.00
N LEU A 65 -1.52 -4.90 -4.74
CA LEU A 65 -0.45 -4.53 -3.82
C LEU A 65 0.30 -3.28 -4.31
N TYR A 66 0.65 -3.25 -5.60
CA TYR A 66 1.28 -2.07 -6.21
C TYR A 66 0.35 -0.86 -6.22
N ARG A 67 -0.94 -1.04 -6.55
CA ARG A 67 -1.90 0.07 -6.51
C ARG A 67 -1.99 0.68 -5.11
N VAL A 68 -2.14 -0.14 -4.06
CA VAL A 68 -2.21 0.34 -2.67
C VAL A 68 -0.91 1.07 -2.28
N LEU A 69 0.25 0.54 -2.67
CA LEU A 69 1.51 1.25 -2.44
C LEU A 69 1.54 2.62 -3.15
N GLY A 70 1.03 2.70 -4.38
CA GLY A 70 0.83 3.97 -5.09
C GLY A 70 -0.07 4.95 -4.33
N ASP A 71 -1.19 4.48 -3.77
CA ASP A 71 -2.08 5.30 -2.94
C ASP A 71 -1.37 5.84 -1.69
N ARG A 72 -0.48 5.04 -1.07
CA ARG A 72 0.29 5.45 0.10
C ARG A 72 1.34 6.49 -0.25
N TYR A 73 2.06 6.31 -1.35
CA TYR A 73 2.97 7.34 -1.85
C TYR A 73 2.24 8.65 -2.17
N LEU A 74 1.04 8.59 -2.77
CA LEU A 74 0.20 9.77 -2.94
C LEU A 74 -0.19 10.43 -1.60
N GLY A 75 -0.59 9.63 -0.62
CA GLY A 75 -0.89 10.12 0.74
C GLY A 75 0.31 10.78 1.43
N GLY A 76 1.53 10.36 1.07
CA GLY A 76 2.79 10.96 1.52
C GLY A 76 3.28 12.15 0.68
N LEU A 77 2.52 12.58 -0.33
CA LEU A 77 2.93 13.61 -1.31
C LEU A 77 4.23 13.25 -2.06
N LEU A 78 4.37 11.97 -2.42
CA LEU A 78 5.47 11.41 -3.19
C LEU A 78 4.99 11.02 -4.60
N PRO A 79 4.72 12.01 -5.48
CA PRO A 79 4.05 11.76 -6.75
C PRO A 79 4.89 10.97 -7.76
N ASN A 80 6.23 11.04 -7.69
CA ASN A 80 7.09 10.29 -8.61
C ASN A 80 7.09 8.80 -8.26
N GLU A 81 7.18 8.47 -6.98
CA GLU A 81 7.10 7.12 -6.45
C GLU A 81 5.72 6.52 -6.71
N ALA A 82 4.67 7.32 -6.53
CA ALA A 82 3.30 6.92 -6.88
C ALA A 82 3.16 6.61 -8.37
N GLU A 83 3.68 7.47 -9.26
CA GLU A 83 3.63 7.26 -10.71
C GLU A 83 4.28 5.95 -11.13
N GLN A 84 5.49 5.70 -10.66
CA GLN A 84 6.24 4.47 -10.95
C GLN A 84 5.46 3.24 -10.49
N THR A 85 4.94 3.29 -9.26
CA THR A 85 4.24 2.16 -8.66
C THR A 85 2.91 1.88 -9.37
N TYR A 86 2.12 2.91 -9.67
CA TYR A 86 0.89 2.75 -10.46
C TYR A 86 1.17 2.25 -11.88
N SER A 87 2.27 2.66 -12.51
CA SER A 87 2.64 2.18 -13.84
C SER A 87 2.89 0.67 -13.84
N ILE A 88 3.57 0.15 -12.81
CA ILE A 88 3.75 -1.29 -12.61
C ILE A 88 2.39 -1.97 -12.33
N ALA A 89 1.56 -1.38 -11.46
CA ALA A 89 0.22 -1.91 -11.17
C ALA A 89 -0.63 -2.02 -12.44
N ALA A 90 -0.55 -1.05 -13.35
CA ALA A 90 -1.28 -1.05 -14.62
C ALA A 90 -0.82 -2.20 -15.52
N GLN A 91 0.50 -2.41 -15.64
CA GLN A 91 1.07 -3.50 -16.42
C GLN A 91 0.63 -4.87 -15.88
N LEU A 92 0.70 -5.06 -14.56
CA LEU A 92 0.27 -6.30 -13.90
C LEU A 92 -1.24 -6.52 -14.07
N ALA A 93 -2.06 -5.47 -13.90
CA ALA A 93 -3.50 -5.56 -14.08
C ALA A 93 -3.89 -5.90 -15.52
N LEU A 94 -3.21 -5.32 -16.51
CA LEU A 94 -3.37 -5.68 -17.93
C LEU A 94 -2.99 -7.14 -18.19
N SER A 95 -1.82 -7.58 -17.70
CA SER A 95 -1.33 -8.95 -17.92
C SER A 95 -2.24 -10.01 -17.29
N SER A 96 -2.91 -9.68 -16.18
CA SER A 96 -3.84 -10.55 -15.46
C SER A 96 -5.30 -10.35 -15.87
N SER A 97 -5.57 -9.52 -16.88
CA SER A 97 -6.94 -9.14 -17.30
C SER A 97 -7.82 -8.60 -16.16
N ASN A 98 -7.22 -8.00 -15.14
CA ASN A 98 -7.93 -7.42 -14.00
C ASN A 98 -8.41 -6.00 -14.30
N THR A 99 -9.51 -5.90 -15.05
CA THR A 99 -10.07 -4.62 -15.52
C THR A 99 -10.55 -3.71 -14.39
N SER A 100 -11.06 -4.29 -13.29
CA SER A 100 -11.47 -3.55 -12.11
C SER A 100 -10.28 -2.82 -11.49
N GLU A 101 -9.17 -3.53 -11.31
CA GLU A 101 -7.97 -2.94 -10.72
C GLU A 101 -7.32 -1.92 -11.65
N LEU A 102 -7.28 -2.21 -12.96
CA LEU A 102 -6.78 -1.30 -13.97
C LEU A 102 -7.50 0.06 -13.91
N SER A 103 -8.83 0.08 -13.74
CA SER A 103 -9.61 1.32 -13.63
C SER A 103 -9.22 2.17 -12.41
N LYS A 104 -8.98 1.53 -11.26
CA LYS A 104 -8.52 2.24 -10.06
C LYS A 104 -7.11 2.80 -10.24
N VAL A 105 -6.21 2.03 -10.84
CA VAL A 105 -4.84 2.46 -11.16
C VAL A 105 -4.85 3.68 -12.09
N GLN A 106 -5.68 3.67 -13.13
CA GLN A 106 -5.84 4.80 -14.05
C GLN A 106 -6.35 6.07 -13.33
N SER A 107 -7.24 5.91 -12.36
CA SER A 107 -7.70 7.04 -11.53
C SER A 107 -6.55 7.60 -10.67
N GLY A 108 -5.73 6.73 -10.08
CA GLY A 108 -4.53 7.12 -9.34
C GLY A 108 -3.53 7.89 -10.21
N LEU A 109 -3.24 7.40 -11.43
CA LEU A 109 -2.34 8.08 -12.38
C LEU A 109 -2.85 9.47 -12.79
N LYS A 110 -4.17 9.64 -12.97
CA LYS A 110 -4.75 10.97 -13.23
C LYS A 110 -4.52 11.93 -12.08
N LEU A 111 -4.65 11.46 -10.84
CA LEU A 111 -4.41 12.27 -9.64
C LEU A 111 -2.91 12.63 -9.51
N VAL A 112 -2.01 11.69 -9.75
CA VAL A 112 -0.56 11.95 -9.83
C VAL A 112 -0.26 13.05 -10.85
N ASN A 113 -0.81 12.93 -12.07
CA ASN A 113 -0.60 13.91 -13.12
C ASN A 113 -1.12 15.29 -12.73
N TRP A 114 -2.27 15.36 -12.06
CA TRP A 114 -2.79 16.62 -11.54
C TRP A 114 -1.87 17.24 -10.46
N LEU A 115 -1.33 16.43 -9.55
CA LEU A 115 -0.40 16.90 -8.51
C LEU A 115 0.91 17.43 -9.09
N LYS A 116 1.45 16.77 -10.13
CA LYS A 116 2.74 17.15 -10.74
C LYS A 116 2.68 18.42 -11.60
N ASN A 117 1.49 18.79 -12.07
CA ASN A 117 1.27 19.95 -12.93
C ASN A 117 0.66 21.16 -12.20
N ARG A 118 0.71 21.16 -10.85
CA ARG A 118 0.36 22.29 -10.00
C ARG A 118 1.63 22.99 -9.51
#